data_AF-A0A6L7LVC1-F1
#
_entry.id   AF-A0A6L7LVC1-F1
#
_cell.length_a   1.000
_cell.length_b   1.000
_cell.length_c   1.000
_cell.angle_alpha   90.00
_cell.angle_beta   90.00
_cell.angle_gamma   90.00
#
_symmetry.space_group_name_H-M   'P 1'
#
loop_
_entity.id
_entity.type
_entity.pdbx_description
1 polymer ?
#
loop_
_entity_poly.entity_id
_entity_poly.type
_entity_poly.pdbx_seq_one_letter_code
_entity_poly.pdbx_strand_id
1 'polypeptide(L)'
;MTQNILSDEDAQSRQDSSRPFIEPSFRDAVPHYLPLGVFPLFFMALTYRGWWLLPTFLFMSVAGGLDRAFGLDGENMNPSGISERRLFIYNIPVWSWAFLWVLTLIYGLWQVLLVHSYETWWAVVQGVLLVFLLTMEAQAVFVVGHELVHRRSTWERRLGELLLACCSYPQYATEHVYIHHARVGTPHDVGSAPKGKSFWRYFPEEVVSNLTNSWRVAGEHLTRRGLSRWHFSNPFWRYAIYLGVWYGLVYFLGGIWALPIFLALGLSCVFSMKISNYFQHYGLRRVLLSNGRWEKILPRHSWNADWKFSNWMFFNMQRHADHHSMATRPYPQLQTRTDEAPVLPGTYGDMMNLVLRPKSWFAKMDPLVDQWRKKFYPEIDDWGPYDSRLATIKPDLFEEIVEIHQLAPRLFGWIEQYPELLITLQHREFTDLDLSKGILVDPEYETIARQGLARVYWTHDMGVQEMRDQIDEIPTTSAKETAEVIRNWSNEKAFQIGMHVIRENLSLDEAAVALANLAEASLNSLFAEAFTDYCEKVGDKHTGGFMFT
;
A
#
# COMPACT_ATOMS: atom_id res chain seq x y z
N MET A 1 24.39 15.21 -22.28
CA MET A 1 24.91 13.95 -22.84
C MET A 1 23.74 13.00 -23.03
N THR A 2 23.66 12.40 -24.20
CA THR A 2 22.48 11.84 -24.86
C THR A 2 21.85 10.67 -24.10
N GLN A 3 20.56 10.80 -23.79
CA GLN A 3 19.70 9.79 -23.19
C GLN A 3 19.49 8.61 -24.13
N ASN A 4 19.90 7.41 -23.72
CA ASN A 4 19.35 6.17 -24.28
C ASN A 4 17.97 5.94 -23.64
N ILE A 5 16.97 6.60 -24.21
CA ILE A 5 15.56 6.26 -23.95
C ILE A 5 15.33 4.92 -24.65
N LEU A 6 15.30 3.84 -23.87
CA LEU A 6 14.88 2.53 -24.32
C LEU A 6 13.46 2.64 -24.92
N SER A 7 13.34 2.41 -26.23
CA SER A 7 12.07 2.30 -26.93
C SER A 7 11.26 1.11 -26.41
N ASP A 8 9.92 1.18 -26.52
CA ASP A 8 8.98 0.17 -26.01
C ASP A 8 9.22 -1.27 -26.54
N GLU A 9 10.02 -1.45 -27.60
CA GLU A 9 10.44 -2.76 -28.12
C GLU A 9 11.58 -3.43 -27.34
N ASP A 10 12.43 -2.66 -26.64
CA ASP A 10 13.62 -3.21 -25.96
C ASP A 10 13.29 -3.81 -24.58
N ALA A 11 12.18 -3.41 -23.96
CA ALA A 11 11.73 -3.95 -22.67
C ALA A 11 10.95 -5.26 -22.80
N GLN A 12 10.46 -5.61 -24.01
CA GLN A 12 9.73 -6.86 -24.25
C GLN A 12 10.64 -8.03 -24.63
N SER A 13 11.91 -7.80 -24.97
CA SER A 13 12.72 -8.76 -25.73
C SER A 13 13.99 -9.29 -25.05
N ARG A 14 14.38 -8.80 -23.87
CA ARG A 14 15.59 -9.29 -23.18
C ARG A 14 15.29 -10.47 -22.26
N GLN A 15 14.76 -11.54 -22.83
CA GLN A 15 14.71 -12.85 -22.18
C GLN A 15 16.06 -13.56 -22.35
N ASP A 16 16.45 -14.39 -21.39
CA ASP A 16 17.49 -15.39 -21.58
C ASP A 16 17.13 -16.25 -22.81
N SER A 17 17.77 -15.93 -23.94
CA SER A 17 17.57 -16.54 -25.26
C SER A 17 17.82 -18.06 -25.31
N SER A 18 18.13 -18.69 -24.17
CA SER A 18 18.53 -20.09 -24.06
C SER A 18 17.37 -21.07 -23.85
N ARG A 19 16.16 -20.63 -23.44
CA ARG A 19 15.03 -21.55 -23.17
C ARG A 19 13.88 -21.40 -24.18
N PRO A 20 13.52 -22.47 -24.90
CA PRO A 20 12.42 -22.42 -25.86
C PRO A 20 11.07 -22.26 -25.14
N PHE A 21 10.17 -21.49 -25.73
CA PHE A 21 8.78 -21.42 -25.27
C PHE A 21 8.11 -22.79 -25.38
N ILE A 22 7.28 -23.12 -24.40
CA ILE A 22 6.40 -24.28 -24.46
C ILE A 22 5.07 -23.91 -25.10
N GLU A 23 4.54 -24.85 -25.89
CA GLU A 23 3.21 -24.73 -26.50
C GLU A 23 2.14 -25.24 -25.54
N PRO A 24 0.94 -24.60 -25.47
CA PRO A 24 -0.15 -25.08 -24.65
C PRO A 24 -0.51 -26.53 -24.98
N SER A 25 -0.46 -27.38 -23.96
CA SER A 25 -0.76 -28.80 -24.09
C SER A 25 -1.59 -29.29 -22.90
N PHE A 26 -2.35 -30.36 -23.11
CA PHE A 26 -3.10 -30.98 -22.01
C PHE A 26 -2.16 -31.46 -20.89
N ARG A 27 -1.00 -32.01 -21.26
CA ARG A 27 0.01 -32.49 -20.31
C ARG A 27 0.48 -31.40 -19.37
N ASP A 28 0.70 -30.19 -19.88
CA ASP A 28 1.21 -29.08 -19.08
C ASP A 28 0.10 -28.36 -18.30
N ALA A 29 -1.17 -28.54 -18.70
CA ALA A 29 -2.33 -28.07 -17.94
C ALA A 29 -2.66 -28.96 -16.74
N VAL A 30 -2.45 -30.28 -16.84
CA VAL A 30 -2.82 -31.28 -15.81
C VAL A 30 -2.33 -30.92 -14.40
N PRO A 31 -1.08 -30.46 -14.18
CA PRO A 31 -0.63 -30.10 -12.84
C PRO A 31 -1.49 -29.02 -12.16
N HIS A 32 -2.11 -28.12 -12.93
CA HIS A 32 -2.97 -27.06 -12.39
C HIS A 32 -4.38 -27.55 -12.02
N TYR A 33 -4.70 -28.82 -12.28
CA TYR A 33 -5.88 -29.50 -11.73
C TYR A 33 -5.61 -30.17 -10.39
N LEU A 34 -4.35 -30.43 -10.03
CA LEU A 34 -3.95 -30.92 -8.72
C LEU A 34 -4.64 -30.17 -7.56
N PRO A 35 -4.75 -28.83 -7.59
CA PRO A 35 -5.32 -28.09 -6.49
C PRO A 35 -6.79 -28.50 -6.23
N LEU A 36 -7.54 -28.91 -7.26
CA LEU A 36 -8.92 -29.38 -7.13
C LEU A 36 -9.05 -30.66 -6.28
N GLY A 37 -7.96 -31.40 -6.08
CA GLY A 37 -7.91 -32.56 -5.18
C GLY A 37 -8.25 -32.21 -3.73
N VAL A 38 -8.16 -30.93 -3.35
CA VAL A 38 -8.56 -30.48 -2.02
C VAL A 38 -10.04 -30.67 -1.74
N PHE A 39 -10.91 -30.47 -2.74
CA PHE A 39 -12.37 -30.51 -2.56
C PHE A 39 -12.88 -31.87 -2.09
N PRO A 40 -12.57 -33.02 -2.75
CA PRO A 40 -12.99 -34.31 -2.24
C PRO A 40 -12.41 -34.62 -0.85
N LEU A 41 -11.17 -34.21 -0.56
CA LEU A 41 -10.59 -34.36 0.79
C LEU A 41 -11.36 -33.52 1.82
N PHE A 42 -11.75 -32.30 1.48
CA PHE A 42 -12.60 -31.45 2.31
C PHE A 42 -13.97 -32.06 2.55
N PHE A 43 -14.64 -32.55 1.51
CA PHE A 43 -15.92 -33.23 1.66
C PHE A 43 -15.79 -34.43 2.60
N MET A 44 -14.78 -35.26 2.43
CA MET A 44 -14.52 -36.39 3.34
C MET A 44 -14.25 -35.94 4.78
N ALA A 45 -13.45 -34.88 4.95
CA ALA A 45 -13.16 -34.30 6.26
C ALA A 45 -14.42 -33.73 6.95
N LEU A 46 -15.27 -33.06 6.18
CA LEU A 46 -16.54 -32.48 6.61
C LEU A 46 -17.57 -33.55 6.99
N THR A 47 -17.65 -34.64 6.22
CA THR A 47 -18.62 -35.72 6.44
C THR A 47 -18.19 -36.69 7.54
N TYR A 48 -16.92 -37.14 7.51
CA TYR A 48 -16.47 -38.26 8.34
C TYR A 48 -15.59 -37.86 9.53
N ARG A 49 -14.95 -36.67 9.49
CA ARG A 49 -14.08 -36.14 10.55
C ARG A 49 -12.96 -37.11 10.95
N GLY A 50 -12.41 -36.94 12.16
CA GLY A 50 -11.35 -37.78 12.70
C GLY A 50 -10.12 -37.80 11.79
N TRP A 51 -9.71 -38.99 11.35
CA TRP A 51 -8.55 -39.17 10.49
C TRP A 51 -8.66 -38.46 9.13
N TRP A 52 -9.87 -38.16 8.64
CA TRP A 52 -10.06 -37.46 7.36
C TRP A 52 -9.63 -35.98 7.39
N LEU A 53 -9.48 -35.38 8.57
CA LEU A 53 -8.91 -34.03 8.70
C LEU A 53 -7.41 -33.99 8.34
N LEU A 54 -6.69 -35.09 8.56
CA LEU A 54 -5.24 -35.16 8.38
C LEU A 54 -4.82 -35.07 6.90
N PRO A 55 -5.38 -35.85 5.95
CA PRO A 55 -5.06 -35.72 4.54
C PRO A 55 -5.30 -34.31 3.98
N THR A 56 -6.40 -33.67 4.36
CA THR A 56 -6.72 -32.29 3.93
C THR A 56 -5.71 -31.29 4.48
N PHE A 57 -5.36 -31.40 5.76
CA PHE A 57 -4.33 -30.58 6.38
C PHE A 57 -2.97 -30.76 5.72
N LEU A 58 -2.55 -32.02 5.50
CA LEU A 58 -1.29 -32.34 4.85
C LEU A 58 -1.25 -31.77 3.43
N PHE A 59 -2.32 -31.95 2.65
CA PHE A 59 -2.40 -31.43 1.28
C PHE A 59 -2.13 -29.92 1.21
N MET A 60 -2.67 -29.14 2.15
CA MET A 60 -2.46 -27.69 2.19
C MET A 60 -1.12 -27.28 2.83
N SER A 61 -0.49 -28.14 3.64
CA SER A 61 0.70 -27.81 4.44
C SER A 61 2.02 -28.27 3.83
N VAL A 62 2.00 -29.22 2.90
CA VAL A 62 3.23 -29.82 2.34
C VAL A 62 3.89 -29.01 1.23
N ALA A 63 3.27 -27.90 0.80
CA ALA A 63 3.71 -27.12 -0.37
C ALA A 63 5.21 -26.76 -0.31
N GLY A 64 5.69 -26.21 0.81
CA GLY A 64 7.11 -25.84 0.94
C GLY A 64 8.09 -27.03 0.97
N GLY A 65 7.64 -28.22 1.38
CA GLY A 65 8.44 -29.44 1.27
C GLY A 65 8.53 -29.93 -0.18
N LEU A 66 7.40 -29.92 -0.89
CA LEU A 66 7.32 -30.31 -2.29
C LEU A 66 8.02 -29.31 -3.22
N ASP A 67 7.97 -28.01 -2.91
CA ASP A 67 8.75 -26.99 -3.62
C ASP A 67 10.25 -27.28 -3.57
N ARG A 68 10.78 -27.64 -2.40
CA ARG A 68 12.19 -28.03 -2.27
C ARG A 68 12.52 -29.34 -3.01
N ALA A 69 11.56 -30.25 -3.11
CA ALA A 69 11.74 -31.53 -3.78
C ALA A 69 11.65 -31.40 -5.32
N PHE A 70 10.73 -30.59 -5.84
CA PHE A 70 10.49 -30.41 -7.27
C PHE A 70 11.29 -29.25 -7.88
N GLY A 71 11.81 -28.35 -7.04
CA GLY A 71 12.65 -27.24 -7.45
C GLY A 71 11.88 -26.09 -8.11
N LEU A 72 12.61 -25.33 -8.93
CA LEU A 72 12.08 -24.17 -9.64
C LEU A 72 11.46 -24.57 -10.98
N ASP A 73 10.40 -23.88 -11.35
CA ASP A 73 9.77 -23.90 -12.65
C ASP A 73 10.50 -22.93 -13.58
N GLY A 74 10.91 -23.44 -14.74
CA GLY A 74 11.71 -22.70 -15.71
C GLY A 74 11.01 -22.50 -17.04
N GLU A 75 9.77 -22.96 -17.17
CA GLU A 75 9.04 -23.04 -18.43
C GLU A 75 8.17 -21.81 -18.64
N ASN A 76 8.16 -21.30 -19.87
CA ASN A 76 7.41 -20.12 -20.27
C ASN A 76 6.58 -20.43 -21.51
N MET A 77 5.33 -19.97 -21.54
CA MET A 77 4.51 -19.97 -22.77
C MET A 77 4.73 -18.67 -23.54
N ASN A 78 4.65 -18.69 -24.87
CA ASN A 78 4.77 -17.46 -25.66
C ASN A 78 3.49 -16.59 -25.54
N PRO A 79 3.55 -15.41 -24.89
CA PRO A 79 2.36 -14.58 -24.69
C PRO A 79 1.83 -13.94 -25.99
N SER A 80 2.65 -13.73 -27.03
CA SER A 80 2.24 -13.07 -28.27
C SER A 80 1.68 -14.03 -29.33
N GLY A 81 1.97 -15.32 -29.23
CA GLY A 81 1.58 -16.34 -30.22
C GLY A 81 0.33 -17.16 -29.88
N ILE A 82 -0.21 -17.05 -28.66
CA ILE A 82 -1.25 -17.94 -28.15
C ILE A 82 -2.58 -17.19 -27.96
N SER A 83 -3.62 -17.64 -28.66
CA SER A 83 -4.98 -17.12 -28.48
C SER A 83 -5.61 -17.64 -27.18
N GLU A 84 -6.51 -16.85 -26.58
CA GLU A 84 -7.24 -17.23 -25.36
C GLU A 84 -7.99 -18.57 -25.51
N ARG A 85 -8.43 -18.92 -26.73
CA ARG A 85 -9.09 -20.21 -27.01
C ARG A 85 -8.20 -21.41 -26.69
N ARG A 86 -6.88 -21.31 -26.94
CA ARG A 86 -5.92 -22.39 -26.63
C ARG A 86 -5.65 -22.51 -25.13
N LEU A 87 -5.97 -21.48 -24.35
CA LEU A 87 -5.86 -21.48 -22.89
C LEU A 87 -7.13 -21.99 -22.19
N PHE A 88 -8.17 -22.38 -22.93
CA PHE A 88 -9.44 -22.82 -22.35
C PHE A 88 -9.26 -23.93 -21.29
N ILE A 89 -8.45 -24.94 -21.59
CA ILE A 89 -8.17 -26.05 -20.65
C ILE A 89 -7.44 -25.59 -19.38
N TYR A 90 -6.67 -24.51 -19.44
CA TYR A 90 -5.99 -23.92 -18.28
C TYR A 90 -6.94 -23.09 -17.41
N ASN A 91 -8.04 -22.58 -17.98
CA ASN A 91 -9.03 -21.82 -17.21
C ASN A 91 -10.02 -22.75 -16.48
N ILE A 92 -10.23 -23.98 -16.95
CA ILE A 92 -11.11 -24.96 -16.30
C ILE A 92 -10.82 -25.14 -14.80
N PRO A 93 -9.57 -25.33 -14.33
CA PRO A 93 -9.32 -25.48 -12.90
C PRO A 93 -9.64 -24.22 -12.10
N VAL A 94 -9.38 -23.02 -12.64
CA VAL A 94 -9.73 -21.74 -12.01
C VAL A 94 -11.25 -21.61 -11.84
N TRP A 95 -12.02 -21.89 -12.91
CA TRP A 95 -13.48 -21.84 -12.86
C TRP A 95 -14.10 -22.94 -12.01
N SER A 96 -13.52 -24.15 -12.05
CA SER A 96 -13.96 -25.28 -11.23
C SER A 96 -13.76 -24.98 -9.75
N TRP A 97 -12.61 -24.39 -9.39
CA TRP A 97 -12.36 -23.96 -8.02
C TRP A 97 -13.38 -22.91 -7.58
N ALA A 98 -13.61 -21.88 -8.39
CA ALA A 98 -14.58 -20.83 -8.09
C ALA A 98 -15.99 -21.39 -7.82
N PHE A 99 -16.40 -22.41 -8.57
CA PHE A 99 -17.69 -23.07 -8.41
C PHE A 99 -17.73 -24.02 -7.19
N LEU A 100 -16.75 -24.92 -7.08
CA LEU A 100 -16.70 -25.93 -6.02
C LEU A 100 -16.54 -25.31 -4.62
N TRP A 101 -15.91 -24.15 -4.52
CA TRP A 101 -15.82 -23.41 -3.26
C TRP A 101 -17.19 -23.05 -2.69
N VAL A 102 -18.12 -22.57 -3.52
CA VAL A 102 -19.46 -22.18 -3.05
C VAL A 102 -20.16 -23.38 -2.41
N LEU A 103 -20.08 -24.54 -3.05
CA LEU A 103 -20.67 -25.78 -2.55
C LEU A 103 -19.99 -26.24 -1.25
N THR A 104 -18.66 -26.19 -1.21
CA THR A 104 -17.85 -26.65 -0.06
C THR A 104 -18.04 -25.75 1.14
N LEU A 105 -18.11 -24.43 0.94
CA LEU A 105 -18.39 -23.46 2.00
C LEU A 105 -19.80 -23.64 2.57
N ILE A 106 -20.83 -23.77 1.72
CA ILE A 106 -22.21 -24.01 2.18
C ILE A 106 -22.28 -25.30 3.00
N TYR A 107 -21.71 -26.39 2.47
CA TYR A 107 -21.69 -27.68 3.16
C TYR A 107 -20.87 -27.61 4.46
N GLY A 108 -19.74 -26.90 4.44
CA GLY A 108 -18.87 -26.72 5.59
C GLY A 108 -19.53 -25.94 6.72
N LEU A 109 -20.15 -24.81 6.39
CA LEU A 109 -20.93 -24.02 7.34
C LEU A 109 -22.10 -24.83 7.91
N TRP A 110 -22.81 -25.58 7.06
CA TRP A 110 -23.90 -26.45 7.51
C TRP A 110 -23.40 -27.51 8.52
N GLN A 111 -22.28 -28.18 8.24
CA GLN A 111 -21.66 -29.18 9.12
C GLN A 111 -21.19 -28.61 10.46
N VAL A 112 -20.62 -27.40 10.45
CA VAL A 112 -20.12 -26.70 11.64
C VAL A 112 -21.27 -26.17 12.50
N LEU A 113 -22.33 -25.67 11.89
CA LEU A 113 -23.32 -24.85 12.59
C LEU A 113 -24.60 -25.59 12.97
N LEU A 114 -25.04 -26.58 12.17
CA LEU A 114 -26.35 -27.22 12.36
C LEU A 114 -26.30 -28.68 12.74
N VAL A 115 -25.33 -29.45 12.26
CA VAL A 115 -25.41 -30.92 12.33
C VAL A 115 -24.85 -31.49 13.63
N HIS A 116 -23.90 -30.82 14.28
CA HIS A 116 -23.16 -31.42 15.39
C HIS A 116 -23.08 -30.51 16.61
N SER A 117 -23.43 -31.06 17.77
CA SER A 117 -23.26 -30.40 19.06
C SER A 117 -21.81 -30.52 19.55
N TYR A 118 -21.25 -29.42 20.07
CA TYR A 118 -19.89 -29.36 20.62
C TYR A 118 -19.84 -29.82 22.09
N GLU A 119 -20.52 -30.91 22.40
CA GLU A 119 -20.72 -31.38 23.78
C GLU A 119 -19.45 -32.00 24.40
N THR A 120 -18.46 -32.35 23.58
CA THR A 120 -17.19 -32.93 24.03
C THR A 120 -16.00 -32.08 23.60
N TRP A 121 -14.94 -32.08 24.41
CA TRP A 121 -13.67 -31.42 24.08
C TRP A 121 -13.10 -31.86 22.73
N TRP A 122 -13.24 -33.14 22.38
CA TRP A 122 -12.80 -33.67 21.09
C TRP A 122 -13.60 -33.10 19.91
N ALA A 123 -14.91 -32.93 20.07
CA ALA A 123 -15.74 -32.26 19.06
C ALA A 123 -15.33 -30.79 18.85
N VAL A 124 -14.93 -30.10 19.93
CA VAL A 124 -14.39 -28.73 19.85
C VAL A 124 -13.07 -28.70 19.06
N VAL A 125 -12.13 -29.59 19.37
CA VAL A 125 -10.83 -29.68 18.65
C VAL A 125 -11.03 -29.93 17.16
N GLN A 126 -11.92 -30.86 16.80
CA GLN A 126 -12.25 -31.12 15.39
C GLN A 126 -12.92 -29.92 14.72
N GLY A 127 -13.80 -29.20 15.42
CA GLY A 127 -14.41 -27.97 14.93
C GLY A 127 -13.37 -26.88 14.65
N VAL A 128 -12.42 -26.67 15.57
CA VAL A 128 -11.33 -25.69 15.40
C VAL A 128 -10.44 -26.05 14.21
N LEU A 129 -10.06 -27.33 14.07
CA LEU A 129 -9.29 -27.80 12.93
C LEU A 129 -10.04 -27.58 11.61
N LEU A 130 -11.35 -27.81 11.61
CA LEU A 130 -12.17 -27.60 10.42
C LEU A 130 -12.26 -26.12 10.03
N VAL A 131 -12.41 -25.21 11.00
CA VAL A 131 -12.35 -23.76 10.77
C VAL A 131 -10.98 -23.35 10.20
N PHE A 132 -9.89 -23.91 10.74
CA PHE A 132 -8.55 -23.67 10.22
C PHE A 132 -8.41 -24.13 8.76
N LEU A 133 -8.89 -25.33 8.44
CA LEU A 133 -8.90 -25.85 7.07
C LEU A 133 -9.70 -24.92 6.14
N LEU A 134 -10.94 -24.58 6.51
CA LEU A 134 -11.78 -23.65 5.72
C LEU A 134 -11.09 -22.29 5.52
N THR A 135 -10.28 -21.84 6.48
CA THR A 135 -9.48 -20.62 6.34
C THR A 135 -8.40 -20.76 5.26
N MET A 136 -7.67 -21.88 5.25
CA MET A 136 -6.65 -22.15 4.21
C MET A 136 -7.29 -22.24 2.82
N GLU A 137 -8.46 -22.87 2.72
CA GLU A 137 -9.20 -22.96 1.46
C GLU A 137 -9.69 -21.58 0.99
N ALA A 138 -10.20 -20.75 1.90
CA ALA A 138 -10.61 -19.37 1.60
C ALA A 138 -9.45 -18.50 1.09
N GLN A 139 -8.21 -18.75 1.54
CA GLN A 139 -7.03 -18.06 1.00
C GLN A 139 -6.77 -18.43 -0.47
N ALA A 140 -6.91 -19.70 -0.83
CA ALA A 140 -6.80 -20.13 -2.23
C ALA A 140 -7.94 -19.58 -3.10
N VAL A 141 -9.14 -19.41 -2.54
CA VAL A 141 -10.25 -18.73 -3.22
C VAL A 141 -9.94 -17.27 -3.50
N PHE A 142 -9.23 -16.60 -2.60
CA PHE A 142 -8.76 -15.23 -2.83
C PHE A 142 -7.81 -15.16 -4.03
N VAL A 143 -6.89 -16.12 -4.17
CA VAL A 143 -5.99 -16.23 -5.33
C VAL A 143 -6.79 -16.37 -6.64
N VAL A 144 -7.82 -17.23 -6.65
CA VAL A 144 -8.73 -17.37 -7.79
C VAL A 144 -9.50 -16.08 -8.06
N GLY A 145 -10.00 -15.41 -7.02
CA GLY A 145 -10.68 -14.13 -7.13
C GLY A 145 -9.79 -13.03 -7.71
N HIS A 146 -8.53 -12.96 -7.26
CA HIS A 146 -7.51 -12.06 -7.80
C HIS A 146 -7.28 -12.30 -9.29
N GLU A 147 -7.07 -13.56 -9.70
CA GLU A 147 -6.85 -13.87 -11.12
C GLU A 147 -8.05 -13.44 -11.98
N LEU A 148 -9.27 -13.71 -11.50
CA LEU A 148 -10.50 -13.42 -12.24
C LEU A 148 -10.78 -11.91 -12.40
N VAL A 149 -10.37 -11.06 -11.44
CA VAL A 149 -10.58 -9.60 -11.58
C VAL A 149 -9.66 -8.94 -12.61
N HIS A 150 -8.56 -9.59 -12.98
CA HIS A 150 -7.65 -9.15 -14.06
C HIS A 150 -8.10 -9.61 -15.44
N ARG A 151 -9.05 -10.56 -15.53
CA ARG A 151 -9.54 -11.07 -16.82
C ARG A 151 -10.29 -10.01 -17.62
N ARG A 152 -10.20 -10.08 -18.95
CA ARG A 152 -10.88 -9.15 -19.86
C ARG A 152 -12.40 -9.35 -19.85
N SER A 153 -12.84 -10.59 -19.65
CA SER A 153 -14.26 -10.93 -19.65
C SER A 153 -14.98 -10.34 -18.44
N THR A 154 -16.08 -9.62 -18.68
CA THR A 154 -16.87 -9.01 -17.61
C THR A 154 -17.43 -10.06 -16.64
N TRP A 155 -17.87 -11.23 -17.12
CA TRP A 155 -18.45 -12.25 -16.23
C TRP A 155 -17.40 -12.85 -15.29
N GLU A 156 -16.16 -13.04 -15.75
CA GLU A 156 -15.04 -13.49 -14.93
C GLU A 156 -14.75 -12.45 -13.85
N ARG A 157 -14.68 -11.18 -14.23
CA ARG A 157 -14.47 -10.09 -13.26
C ARG A 157 -15.57 -10.02 -12.21
N ARG A 158 -16.84 -10.24 -12.59
CA ARG A 158 -17.97 -10.30 -11.63
C ARG A 158 -17.86 -11.49 -10.71
N LEU A 159 -17.46 -12.65 -11.23
CA LEU A 159 -17.21 -13.83 -10.42
C LEU A 159 -16.04 -13.59 -9.44
N GLY A 160 -14.95 -12.98 -9.90
CA GLY A 160 -13.83 -12.59 -9.05
C GLY A 160 -14.23 -11.63 -7.92
N GLU A 161 -14.99 -10.58 -8.24
CA GLU A 161 -15.55 -9.66 -7.23
C GLU A 161 -16.46 -10.38 -6.21
N LEU A 162 -17.27 -11.35 -6.65
CA LEU A 162 -18.11 -12.16 -5.77
C LEU A 162 -17.26 -13.06 -4.84
N LEU A 163 -16.19 -13.67 -5.35
CA LEU A 163 -15.27 -14.48 -4.55
C LEU A 163 -14.47 -13.63 -3.54
N LEU A 164 -14.03 -12.43 -3.93
CA LEU A 164 -13.38 -11.49 -3.01
C LEU A 164 -14.37 -11.00 -1.94
N ALA A 165 -15.65 -10.84 -2.27
CA ALA A 165 -16.70 -10.57 -1.29
C ALA A 165 -16.89 -11.72 -0.28
N CYS A 166 -16.68 -12.98 -0.70
CA CYS A 166 -16.69 -14.13 0.20
C CYS A 166 -15.57 -14.02 1.26
N CYS A 167 -14.46 -13.37 0.92
CA CYS A 167 -13.38 -13.08 1.86
C CYS A 167 -13.62 -11.78 2.65
N SER A 168 -14.82 -11.20 2.60
CA SER A 168 -15.19 -9.90 3.18
C SER A 168 -14.33 -8.73 2.68
N TYR A 169 -13.78 -8.83 1.46
CA TYR A 169 -12.83 -7.84 0.94
C TYR A 169 -13.01 -7.52 -0.56
N PRO A 170 -14.24 -7.23 -1.04
CA PRO A 170 -14.51 -7.02 -2.47
C PRO A 170 -13.84 -5.76 -3.05
N GLN A 171 -13.60 -4.74 -2.24
CA GLN A 171 -12.95 -3.49 -2.66
C GLN A 171 -11.51 -3.70 -3.18
N TYR A 172 -10.87 -4.82 -2.82
CA TYR A 172 -9.58 -5.21 -3.39
C TYR A 172 -9.60 -5.28 -4.92
N ALA A 173 -10.75 -5.62 -5.53
CA ALA A 173 -10.88 -5.60 -6.98
C ALA A 173 -10.68 -4.20 -7.57
N THR A 174 -11.11 -3.14 -6.87
CA THR A 174 -10.90 -1.76 -7.30
C THR A 174 -9.47 -1.32 -6.96
N GLU A 175 -9.03 -1.56 -5.73
CA GLU A 175 -7.73 -1.13 -5.26
C GLU A 175 -6.60 -1.75 -6.08
N HIS A 176 -6.60 -3.07 -6.19
CA HIS A 176 -5.50 -3.80 -6.80
C HIS A 176 -5.36 -3.47 -8.28
N VAL A 177 -6.48 -3.49 -9.01
CA VAL A 177 -6.52 -3.30 -10.47
C VAL A 177 -6.25 -1.85 -10.87
N TYR A 178 -6.84 -0.87 -10.16
CA TYR A 178 -6.84 0.52 -10.61
C TYR A 178 -5.88 1.44 -9.84
N ILE A 179 -5.39 1.00 -8.68
CA ILE A 179 -4.54 1.83 -7.81
C ILE A 179 -3.17 1.17 -7.70
N HIS A 180 -3.10 0.00 -7.08
CA HIS A 180 -1.83 -0.68 -6.79
C HIS A 180 -1.06 -0.97 -8.08
N HIS A 181 -1.67 -1.63 -9.07
CA HIS A 181 -1.00 -1.85 -10.37
C HIS A 181 -0.57 -0.59 -11.11
N ALA A 182 -1.20 0.56 -10.87
CA ALA A 182 -0.77 1.81 -11.51
C ALA A 182 0.39 2.49 -10.75
N ARG A 183 0.44 2.28 -9.44
CA ARG A 183 1.27 3.06 -8.50
C ARG A 183 2.31 2.22 -7.77
N VAL A 184 2.36 0.90 -7.97
CA VAL A 184 3.30 -0.02 -7.34
C VAL A 184 4.72 0.52 -7.45
N GLY A 185 5.49 0.40 -6.38
CA GLY A 185 6.85 0.94 -6.24
C GLY A 185 6.91 2.46 -6.05
N THR A 186 5.80 3.20 -6.10
CA THR A 186 5.79 4.65 -5.83
C THR A 186 5.29 4.95 -4.43
N PRO A 187 5.57 6.14 -3.87
CA PRO A 187 5.01 6.56 -2.59
C PRO A 187 3.49 6.71 -2.56
N HIS A 188 2.84 6.85 -3.73
CA HIS A 188 1.38 6.87 -3.83
C HIS A 188 0.72 5.48 -3.68
N ASP A 189 1.52 4.41 -3.57
CA ASP A 189 1.05 3.05 -3.31
C ASP A 189 1.45 2.60 -1.91
N VAL A 190 0.47 2.58 -1.01
CA VAL A 190 0.67 2.08 0.36
C VAL A 190 1.00 0.58 0.36
N GLY A 191 0.59 -0.15 -0.68
CA GLY A 191 0.87 -1.57 -0.87
C GLY A 191 2.36 -1.88 -1.02
N SER A 192 3.16 -0.92 -1.47
CA SER A 192 4.62 -0.99 -1.59
C SER A 192 5.30 -0.48 -0.32
N ALA A 193 5.59 -1.39 0.60
CA ALA A 193 6.20 -1.05 1.87
C ALA A 193 7.65 -0.54 1.69
N PRO A 194 8.03 0.63 2.26
CA PRO A 194 9.42 1.08 2.27
C PRO A 194 10.33 0.12 3.04
N LYS A 195 11.64 0.18 2.73
CA LYS A 195 12.65 -0.55 3.48
C LYS A 195 12.60 -0.13 4.96
N GLY A 196 12.78 -1.09 5.87
CA GLY A 196 12.68 -0.88 7.33
C GLY A 196 11.25 -0.78 7.92
N LYS A 197 10.19 -0.64 7.12
CA LYS A 197 8.80 -0.62 7.66
C LYS A 197 8.34 -2.04 7.99
N SER A 198 8.02 -2.33 9.24
CA SER A 198 7.55 -3.67 9.65
C SER A 198 6.14 -3.96 9.13
N PHE A 199 5.84 -5.25 8.94
CA PHE A 199 4.49 -5.70 8.59
C PHE A 199 3.40 -5.18 9.55
N TRP A 200 3.70 -5.16 10.85
CA TRP A 200 2.76 -4.67 11.87
C TRP A 200 2.40 -3.19 11.73
N ARG A 201 3.29 -2.35 11.20
CA ARG A 201 2.99 -0.95 10.87
C ARG A 201 2.32 -0.82 9.51
N TYR A 202 2.75 -1.62 8.55
CA TYR A 202 2.19 -1.67 7.20
C TYR A 202 0.73 -2.10 7.16
N PHE A 203 0.39 -3.21 7.83
CA PHE A 203 -0.89 -3.88 7.70
C PHE A 203 -2.12 -2.99 7.98
N PRO A 204 -2.22 -2.28 9.13
CA PRO A 204 -3.39 -1.46 9.40
C PRO A 204 -3.50 -0.26 8.44
N GLU A 205 -2.38 0.38 8.11
CA GLU A 205 -2.34 1.52 7.17
C GLU A 205 -2.81 1.07 5.77
N GLU A 206 -2.35 -0.09 5.32
CA GLU A 206 -2.69 -0.65 4.03
C GLU A 206 -4.16 -1.08 3.95
N VAL A 207 -4.70 -1.72 4.99
CA VAL A 207 -6.13 -2.11 5.01
C VAL A 207 -7.05 -0.89 4.96
N VAL A 208 -6.73 0.17 5.72
CA VAL A 208 -7.50 1.41 5.73
C VAL A 208 -7.39 2.13 4.39
N SER A 209 -6.16 2.29 3.88
CA SER A 209 -5.87 2.87 2.57
C SER A 209 -6.66 2.17 1.47
N ASN A 210 -6.70 0.84 1.49
CA ASN A 210 -7.38 0.07 0.45
C ASN A 210 -8.86 0.43 0.32
N LEU A 211 -9.54 0.58 1.46
CA LEU A 211 -10.96 0.95 1.49
C LEU A 211 -11.17 2.42 1.08
N THR A 212 -10.45 3.35 1.70
CA THR A 212 -10.64 4.79 1.48
C THR A 212 -10.22 5.22 0.08
N ASN A 213 -9.07 4.75 -0.41
CA ASN A 213 -8.58 5.07 -1.75
C ASN A 213 -9.43 4.41 -2.83
N SER A 214 -9.92 3.18 -2.63
CA SER A 214 -10.86 2.55 -3.58
C SER A 214 -12.12 3.36 -3.78
N TRP A 215 -12.73 3.84 -2.69
CA TRP A 215 -13.93 4.67 -2.76
C TRP A 215 -13.65 5.99 -3.49
N ARG A 216 -12.54 6.64 -3.14
CA ARG A 216 -12.11 7.90 -3.76
C ARG A 216 -11.87 7.73 -5.27
N VAL A 217 -11.06 6.76 -5.68
CA VAL A 217 -10.73 6.52 -7.10
C VAL A 217 -11.95 6.08 -7.91
N ALA A 218 -12.83 5.25 -7.32
CA ALA A 218 -14.10 4.89 -7.95
C ALA A 218 -14.97 6.14 -8.19
N GLY A 219 -15.05 7.05 -7.22
CA GLY A 219 -15.73 8.34 -7.35
C GLY A 219 -15.10 9.23 -8.42
N GLU A 220 -13.77 9.37 -8.44
CA GLU A 220 -13.03 10.17 -9.43
C GLU A 220 -13.23 9.66 -10.86
N HIS A 221 -13.31 8.34 -11.07
CA HIS A 221 -13.64 7.75 -12.36
C HIS A 221 -15.05 8.14 -12.85
N LEU A 222 -16.01 8.26 -11.93
CA LEU A 222 -17.36 8.70 -12.24
C LEU A 222 -17.41 10.21 -12.52
N THR A 223 -16.72 11.02 -11.71
CA THR A 223 -16.64 12.46 -11.91
C THR A 223 -15.99 12.81 -13.26
N ARG A 224 -14.93 12.08 -13.66
CA ARG A 224 -14.32 12.23 -15.01
C ARG A 224 -15.28 11.89 -16.16
N ARG A 225 -16.37 11.16 -15.89
CA ARG A 225 -17.46 10.86 -16.83
C ARG A 225 -18.67 11.80 -16.68
N GLY A 226 -18.56 12.87 -15.89
CA GLY A 226 -19.66 13.79 -15.60
C GLY A 226 -20.74 13.21 -14.68
N LEU A 227 -20.46 12.12 -13.96
CA LEU A 227 -21.40 11.46 -13.05
C LEU A 227 -21.09 11.76 -11.58
N SER A 228 -22.13 11.73 -10.75
CA SER A 228 -21.97 11.81 -9.29
C SER A 228 -21.21 10.59 -8.75
N ARG A 229 -20.39 10.77 -7.71
CA ARG A 229 -19.71 9.66 -7.01
C ARG A 229 -20.69 8.62 -6.45
N TRP A 230 -21.95 9.00 -6.22
CA TRP A 230 -23.01 8.15 -5.70
C TRP A 230 -23.82 7.44 -6.80
N HIS A 231 -23.48 7.63 -8.07
CA HIS A 231 -24.16 7.00 -9.19
C HIS A 231 -24.21 5.47 -9.05
N PHE A 232 -25.29 4.83 -9.50
CA PHE A 232 -25.52 3.38 -9.33
C PHE A 232 -24.45 2.49 -9.98
N SER A 233 -23.68 3.03 -10.93
CA SER A 233 -22.54 2.34 -11.55
C SER A 233 -21.28 2.33 -10.69
N ASN A 234 -21.28 2.99 -9.52
CA ASN A 234 -20.19 2.87 -8.55
C ASN A 234 -20.04 1.40 -8.13
N PRO A 235 -18.85 0.79 -8.26
CA PRO A 235 -18.62 -0.61 -7.91
C PRO A 235 -18.99 -0.95 -6.45
N PHE A 236 -18.95 0.01 -5.52
CA PHE A 236 -19.27 -0.24 -4.12
C PHE A 236 -20.72 -0.68 -3.87
N TRP A 237 -21.68 -0.27 -4.71
CA TRP A 237 -23.04 -0.78 -4.61
C TRP A 237 -23.11 -2.27 -4.92
N ARG A 238 -22.37 -2.70 -5.95
CA ARG A 238 -22.25 -4.11 -6.28
C ARG A 238 -21.50 -4.89 -5.20
N TYR A 239 -20.45 -4.30 -4.62
CA TYR A 239 -19.72 -4.90 -3.49
C TYR A 239 -20.62 -5.09 -2.27
N ALA A 240 -21.47 -4.12 -1.95
CA ALA A 240 -22.45 -4.23 -0.88
C ALA A 240 -23.48 -5.35 -1.13
N ILE A 241 -23.95 -5.49 -2.38
CA ILE A 241 -24.84 -6.60 -2.76
C ILE A 241 -24.14 -7.95 -2.56
N TYR A 242 -22.90 -8.11 -3.04
CA TYR A 242 -22.16 -9.37 -2.89
C TYR A 242 -21.87 -9.72 -1.43
N LEU A 243 -21.52 -8.73 -0.60
CA LEU A 243 -21.41 -8.92 0.85
C LEU A 243 -22.76 -9.34 1.45
N GLY A 244 -23.84 -8.66 1.07
CA GLY A 244 -25.20 -9.00 1.51
C GLY A 244 -25.61 -10.42 1.14
N VAL A 245 -25.24 -10.91 -0.05
CA VAL A 245 -25.49 -12.29 -0.48
C VAL A 245 -24.75 -13.28 0.42
N TRP A 246 -23.45 -13.08 0.66
CA TRP A 246 -22.66 -14.00 1.48
C TRP A 246 -23.07 -13.98 2.95
N TYR A 247 -23.19 -12.80 3.56
CA TYR A 247 -23.60 -12.68 4.95
C TYR A 247 -25.06 -13.11 5.15
N GLY A 248 -25.95 -12.83 4.18
CA GLY A 248 -27.32 -13.31 4.20
C GLY A 248 -27.41 -14.84 4.13
N LEU A 249 -26.60 -15.48 3.29
CA LEU A 249 -26.50 -16.94 3.20
C LEU A 249 -25.97 -17.55 4.50
N VAL A 250 -24.90 -16.99 5.07
CA VAL A 250 -24.34 -17.44 6.35
C VAL A 250 -25.35 -17.30 7.48
N TYR A 251 -26.06 -16.17 7.55
CA TYR A 251 -27.13 -15.93 8.52
C TYR A 251 -28.28 -16.93 8.34
N PHE A 252 -28.70 -17.20 7.10
CA PHE A 252 -29.76 -18.15 6.81
C PHE A 252 -29.39 -19.58 7.24
N LEU A 253 -28.13 -19.97 7.08
CA LEU A 253 -27.65 -21.32 7.41
C LEU A 253 -27.36 -21.51 8.91
N GLY A 254 -26.81 -20.52 9.61
CA GLY A 254 -26.34 -20.70 10.99
C GLY A 254 -26.76 -19.62 11.99
N GLY A 255 -27.66 -18.73 11.58
CA GLY A 255 -28.15 -17.64 12.42
C GLY A 255 -27.09 -16.57 12.70
N ILE A 256 -27.38 -15.71 13.68
CA ILE A 256 -26.56 -14.53 13.99
C ILE A 256 -25.12 -14.88 14.42
N TRP A 257 -24.93 -16.03 15.09
CA TRP A 257 -23.63 -16.47 15.61
C TRP A 257 -22.68 -16.95 14.52
N ALA A 258 -23.18 -17.28 13.33
CA ALA A 258 -22.35 -17.65 12.18
C ALA A 258 -21.63 -16.44 11.57
N LEU A 259 -22.21 -15.24 11.68
CA LEU A 259 -21.65 -14.01 11.11
C LEU A 259 -20.25 -13.66 11.65
N PRO A 260 -19.99 -13.61 12.98
CA PRO A 260 -18.65 -13.31 13.47
C PRO A 260 -17.61 -14.37 13.08
N ILE A 261 -18.01 -15.64 12.95
CA ILE A 261 -17.11 -16.72 12.46
C ILE A 261 -16.72 -16.46 11.01
N PHE A 262 -17.70 -16.15 10.16
CA PHE A 262 -17.46 -15.83 8.75
C PHE A 262 -16.62 -14.56 8.57
N LEU A 263 -16.86 -13.54 9.38
CA LEU A 263 -16.03 -12.34 9.41
C LEU A 263 -14.58 -12.67 9.82
N ALA A 264 -14.38 -13.51 10.84
CA ALA A 264 -13.04 -13.94 11.26
C ALA A 264 -12.30 -14.73 10.17
N LEU A 265 -13.01 -15.59 9.43
CA LEU A 265 -12.47 -16.28 8.25
C LEU A 265 -12.02 -15.28 7.18
N GLY A 266 -12.87 -14.30 6.86
CA GLY A 266 -12.56 -13.24 5.90
C GLY A 266 -11.35 -12.40 6.32
N LEU A 267 -11.30 -11.94 7.58
CA LEU A 267 -10.17 -11.16 8.11
C LEU A 267 -8.86 -11.97 8.11
N SER A 268 -8.91 -13.28 8.37
CA SER A 268 -7.73 -14.16 8.29
C SER A 268 -7.22 -14.30 6.86
N CYS A 269 -8.12 -14.30 5.88
CA CYS A 269 -7.77 -14.26 4.46
C CYS A 269 -7.11 -12.92 4.08
N VAL A 270 -7.70 -11.79 4.50
CA VAL A 270 -7.12 -10.45 4.29
C VAL A 270 -5.73 -10.34 4.92
N PHE A 271 -5.55 -10.82 6.15
CA PHE A 271 -4.26 -10.84 6.83
C PHE A 271 -3.20 -11.60 6.04
N SER A 272 -3.52 -12.82 5.59
CA SER A 272 -2.60 -13.68 4.85
C SER A 272 -2.23 -13.10 3.49
N MET A 273 -3.20 -12.52 2.77
CA MET A 273 -2.93 -11.82 1.51
C MET A 273 -2.06 -10.58 1.73
N LYS A 274 -2.30 -9.79 2.77
CA LYS A 274 -1.46 -8.61 3.04
C LYS A 274 -0.04 -9.00 3.45
N ILE A 275 0.18 -10.17 4.06
CA ILE A 275 1.53 -10.71 4.25
C ILE A 275 2.20 -10.96 2.91
N SER A 276 1.52 -11.62 1.96
CA SER A 276 2.11 -11.88 0.65
C SER A 276 2.40 -10.60 -0.11
N ASN A 277 1.44 -9.67 -0.15
CA ASN A 277 1.63 -8.37 -0.77
C ASN A 277 2.84 -7.61 -0.18
N TYR A 278 2.98 -7.66 1.15
CA TYR A 278 4.11 -7.03 1.84
C TYR A 278 5.45 -7.58 1.38
N PHE A 279 5.67 -8.90 1.42
CA PHE A 279 6.97 -9.45 1.00
C PHE A 279 7.20 -9.34 -0.51
N GLN A 280 6.13 -9.32 -1.31
CA GLN A 280 6.20 -9.19 -2.76
C GLN A 280 6.65 -7.79 -3.21
N HIS A 281 6.42 -6.75 -2.41
CA HIS A 281 6.79 -5.37 -2.76
C HIS A 281 7.75 -4.70 -1.78
N TYR A 282 8.29 -5.46 -0.82
CA TYR A 282 9.10 -4.90 0.25
C TYR A 282 10.38 -4.21 -0.26
N GLY A 283 10.52 -2.92 0.08
CA GLY A 283 11.72 -2.13 -0.16
C GLY A 283 12.01 -1.78 -1.63
N LEU A 284 11.21 -2.27 -2.58
CA LEU A 284 11.41 -1.97 -3.99
C LEU A 284 10.68 -0.69 -4.38
N ARG A 285 11.38 0.20 -5.08
CA ARG A 285 10.89 1.53 -5.44
C ARG A 285 11.13 1.81 -6.91
N ARG A 286 10.21 2.58 -7.50
CA ARG A 286 10.38 3.26 -8.78
C ARG A 286 11.03 4.60 -8.52
N VAL A 287 11.81 5.06 -9.49
CA VAL A 287 12.49 6.35 -9.41
C VAL A 287 11.65 7.45 -10.05
N LEU A 288 11.73 8.66 -9.51
CA LEU A 288 11.12 9.83 -10.13
C LEU A 288 12.06 10.31 -11.24
N LEU A 289 11.56 10.40 -12.47
CA LEU A 289 12.35 10.83 -13.62
C LEU A 289 12.39 12.36 -13.70
N SER A 290 13.38 12.90 -14.42
CA SER A 290 13.57 14.34 -14.62
C SER A 290 12.39 15.07 -15.30
N ASN A 291 11.41 14.32 -15.82
CA ASN A 291 10.20 14.87 -16.42
C ASN A 291 9.01 14.92 -15.44
N GLY A 292 9.25 14.74 -14.14
CA GLY A 292 8.24 14.76 -13.08
C GLY A 292 7.34 13.51 -13.06
N ARG A 293 7.66 12.47 -13.84
CA ARG A 293 6.91 11.22 -13.86
C ARG A 293 7.69 10.09 -13.22
N TRP A 294 6.99 9.21 -12.53
CA TRP A 294 7.54 7.95 -12.09
C TRP A 294 7.95 7.07 -13.29
N GLU A 295 9.08 6.39 -13.14
CA GLU A 295 9.56 5.31 -14.01
C GLU A 295 8.42 4.37 -14.42
N LYS A 296 8.42 3.78 -15.61
CA LYS A 296 7.43 2.74 -15.94
C LYS A 296 7.59 1.54 -15.00
N ILE A 297 6.53 0.77 -14.78
CA ILE A 297 6.61 -0.45 -13.97
C ILE A 297 7.40 -1.50 -14.75
N LEU A 298 8.38 -2.09 -14.10
CA LEU A 298 9.28 -3.11 -14.62
C LEU A 298 9.32 -4.31 -13.66
N PRO A 299 9.73 -5.51 -14.13
CA PRO A 299 9.85 -6.69 -13.26
C PRO A 299 10.73 -6.46 -12.01
N ARG A 300 11.69 -5.52 -12.07
CA ARG A 300 12.57 -5.17 -10.95
C ARG A 300 11.87 -4.49 -9.76
N HIS A 301 10.61 -4.08 -9.90
CA HIS A 301 9.84 -3.39 -8.85
C HIS A 301 9.02 -4.34 -7.95
N SER A 302 9.13 -5.65 -8.16
CA SER A 302 8.44 -6.66 -7.35
C SER A 302 9.31 -7.90 -7.18
N TRP A 303 9.27 -8.51 -6.00
CA TRP A 303 9.93 -9.80 -5.75
C TRP A 303 9.21 -10.94 -6.47
N ASN A 304 10.00 -11.84 -7.05
CA ASN A 304 9.54 -13.03 -7.77
C ASN A 304 9.85 -14.30 -6.97
N ALA A 305 9.07 -15.36 -7.19
CA ALA A 305 9.53 -16.71 -6.93
C ALA A 305 9.01 -17.65 -8.02
N ASP A 306 9.74 -18.72 -8.26
CA ASP A 306 9.43 -19.64 -9.36
C ASP A 306 9.30 -21.09 -8.83
N TRP A 307 8.85 -21.30 -7.60
CA TRP A 307 8.74 -22.66 -7.06
C TRP A 307 7.66 -23.47 -7.77
N LYS A 308 8.03 -24.66 -8.28
CA LYS A 308 7.19 -25.42 -9.22
C LYS A 308 5.87 -25.89 -8.63
N PHE A 309 5.89 -26.44 -7.42
CA PHE A 309 4.68 -26.99 -6.80
C PHE A 309 3.71 -25.86 -6.40
N SER A 310 4.23 -24.81 -5.76
CA SER A 310 3.43 -23.63 -5.41
C SER A 310 2.85 -22.93 -6.65
N ASN A 311 3.56 -22.93 -7.78
CA ASN A 311 3.02 -22.41 -9.04
C ASN A 311 1.85 -23.23 -9.57
N TRP A 312 1.89 -24.57 -9.42
CA TRP A 312 0.74 -25.40 -9.72
C TRP A 312 -0.43 -25.15 -8.77
N MET A 313 -0.15 -24.98 -7.48
CA MET A 313 -1.15 -24.77 -6.43
C MET A 313 -1.86 -23.43 -6.50
N PHE A 314 -1.12 -22.37 -6.83
CA PHE A 314 -1.61 -21.00 -6.78
C PHE A 314 -1.59 -20.34 -8.16
N PHE A 315 -1.78 -21.11 -9.22
CA PHE A 315 -1.93 -20.59 -10.58
C PHE A 315 -0.83 -19.58 -10.93
N ASN A 316 0.44 -19.97 -10.84
CA ASN A 316 1.61 -19.14 -11.13
C ASN A 316 1.68 -17.77 -10.42
N MET A 317 0.92 -17.55 -9.33
CA MET A 317 0.91 -16.28 -8.58
C MET A 317 2.30 -15.83 -8.12
N GLN A 318 3.25 -16.76 -7.97
CA GLN A 318 4.62 -16.42 -7.57
C GLN A 318 5.41 -15.67 -8.65
N ARG A 319 4.99 -15.77 -9.92
CA ARG A 319 5.53 -15.02 -11.07
C ARG A 319 5.07 -13.55 -11.04
N HIS A 320 5.17 -12.95 -9.86
CA HIS A 320 4.53 -11.70 -9.46
C HIS A 320 5.14 -10.48 -10.14
N ALA A 321 6.45 -10.52 -10.42
CA ALA A 321 7.13 -9.47 -11.15
C ALA A 321 6.56 -9.29 -12.56
N ASP A 322 6.30 -10.40 -13.25
CA ASP A 322 5.71 -10.37 -14.57
C ASP A 322 4.24 -9.92 -14.50
N HIS A 323 3.49 -10.41 -13.51
CA HIS A 323 2.12 -9.98 -13.22
C HIS A 323 2.01 -8.46 -13.07
N HIS A 324 2.89 -7.82 -12.30
CA HIS A 324 2.86 -6.35 -12.15
C HIS A 324 3.33 -5.59 -13.40
N SER A 325 4.28 -6.13 -14.14
CA SER A 325 4.71 -5.53 -15.41
C SER A 325 3.65 -5.65 -16.51
N MET A 326 2.79 -6.67 -16.45
CA MET A 326 1.76 -6.95 -17.46
C MET A 326 0.50 -7.58 -16.85
N ALA A 327 -0.24 -6.79 -16.06
CA ALA A 327 -1.38 -7.25 -15.24
C ALA A 327 -2.51 -7.96 -16.00
N THR A 328 -2.66 -7.73 -17.30
CA THR A 328 -3.70 -8.40 -18.11
C THR A 328 -3.31 -9.79 -18.60
N ARG A 329 -2.08 -10.24 -18.30
CA ARG A 329 -1.59 -11.53 -18.75
C ARG A 329 -2.21 -12.65 -17.89
N PRO A 330 -2.92 -13.62 -18.51
CA PRO A 330 -3.51 -14.71 -17.76
C PRO A 330 -2.42 -15.59 -17.15
N TYR A 331 -2.72 -16.21 -16.01
CA TYR A 331 -1.74 -16.97 -15.25
C TYR A 331 -0.88 -18.00 -16.01
N PRO A 332 -1.37 -18.76 -17.02
CA PRO A 332 -0.54 -19.76 -17.71
C PRO A 332 0.57 -19.13 -18.53
N GLN A 333 0.40 -17.85 -18.89
CA GLN A 333 1.35 -17.10 -19.69
C GLN A 333 2.29 -16.25 -18.83
N LEU A 334 2.14 -16.19 -17.51
CA LEU A 334 3.08 -15.45 -16.66
C LEU A 334 4.50 -15.97 -16.86
N GLN A 335 5.48 -15.07 -16.93
CA GLN A 335 6.85 -15.40 -17.29
C GLN A 335 7.76 -15.48 -16.06
N THR A 336 8.71 -16.40 -16.09
CA THR A 336 9.87 -16.35 -15.19
C THR A 336 10.74 -15.15 -15.59
N ARG A 337 11.02 -14.25 -14.64
CA ARG A 337 11.76 -12.98 -14.86
C ARG A 337 13.08 -12.95 -14.09
N THR A 338 13.78 -14.07 -14.01
CA THR A 338 14.91 -14.31 -13.09
C THR A 338 16.06 -13.30 -13.20
N ASP A 339 16.31 -12.73 -14.38
CA ASP A 339 17.39 -11.74 -14.57
C ASP A 339 16.93 -10.29 -14.37
N GLU A 340 15.62 -10.06 -14.51
CA GLU A 340 14.97 -8.74 -14.49
C GLU A 340 14.30 -8.43 -13.15
N ALA A 341 14.03 -9.44 -12.33
CA ALA A 341 13.31 -9.35 -11.05
C ALA A 341 14.10 -9.99 -9.90
N PRO A 342 14.05 -9.42 -8.68
CA PRO A 342 14.71 -10.01 -7.53
C PRO A 342 13.94 -11.26 -7.09
N VAL A 343 14.66 -12.31 -6.70
CA VAL A 343 14.03 -13.59 -6.28
C VAL A 343 13.98 -13.68 -4.76
N LEU A 344 12.85 -14.11 -4.22
CA LEU A 344 12.69 -14.35 -2.79
C LEU A 344 13.66 -15.44 -2.30
N PRO A 345 14.29 -15.27 -1.12
CA PRO A 345 15.31 -16.19 -0.61
C PRO A 345 14.76 -17.52 -0.05
N GLY A 346 13.46 -17.78 -0.19
CA GLY A 346 12.79 -18.96 0.37
C GLY A 346 11.46 -19.26 -0.33
N THR A 347 10.79 -20.31 0.12
CA THR A 347 9.42 -20.61 -0.33
C THR A 347 8.45 -19.57 0.23
N TYR A 348 7.26 -19.43 -0.35
CA TYR A 348 6.22 -18.53 0.18
C TYR A 348 5.91 -18.82 1.65
N GLY A 349 5.87 -20.10 2.05
CA GLY A 349 5.70 -20.50 3.45
C GLY A 349 6.84 -20.04 4.36
N ASP A 350 8.10 -20.07 3.89
CA ASP A 350 9.24 -19.55 4.65
C ASP A 350 9.12 -18.03 4.82
N MET A 351 8.75 -17.32 3.75
CA MET A 351 8.58 -15.87 3.76
C MET A 351 7.45 -15.43 4.69
N MET A 352 6.28 -16.08 4.62
CA MET A 352 5.15 -15.81 5.52
C MET A 352 5.54 -15.95 7.00
N ASN A 353 6.32 -16.97 7.35
CA ASN A 353 6.81 -17.16 8.71
C ASN A 353 7.85 -16.11 9.14
N LEU A 354 8.68 -15.65 8.20
CA LEU A 354 9.75 -14.69 8.46
C LEU A 354 9.21 -13.26 8.67
N VAL A 355 8.23 -12.84 7.85
CA VAL A 355 7.63 -11.48 7.88
C VAL A 355 7.13 -11.08 9.27
N LEU A 356 6.55 -12.04 10.00
CA LEU A 356 5.97 -11.81 11.33
C LEU A 356 7.02 -11.50 12.41
N ARG A 357 8.31 -11.65 12.11
CA ARG A 357 9.45 -11.45 13.04
C ARG A 357 10.35 -10.32 12.51
N PRO A 358 10.05 -9.04 12.81
CA PRO A 358 10.69 -7.89 12.15
C PRO A 358 12.22 -7.92 12.14
N LYS A 359 12.86 -8.28 13.27
CA LYS A 359 14.32 -8.35 13.37
C LYS A 359 14.92 -9.34 12.36
N SER A 360 14.34 -10.54 12.26
CA SER A 360 14.80 -11.58 11.34
C SER A 360 14.46 -11.26 9.89
N TRP A 361 13.31 -10.63 9.66
CA TRP A 361 12.90 -10.12 8.35
C TRP A 361 13.91 -9.11 7.80
N PHE A 362 14.19 -8.04 8.54
CA PHE A 362 15.12 -6.98 8.12
C PHE A 362 16.54 -7.50 7.92
N ALA A 363 17.03 -8.34 8.84
CA ALA A 363 18.35 -8.96 8.72
C ALA A 363 18.50 -9.80 7.43
N LYS A 364 17.40 -10.34 6.90
CA LYS A 364 17.41 -11.16 5.67
C LYS A 364 17.15 -10.34 4.42
N MET A 365 16.17 -9.45 4.44
CA MET A 365 15.65 -8.78 3.25
C MET A 365 16.36 -7.46 2.94
N ASP A 366 16.75 -6.67 3.94
CA ASP A 366 17.37 -5.35 3.70
C ASP A 366 18.66 -5.46 2.87
N PRO A 367 19.58 -6.42 3.14
CA PRO A 367 20.76 -6.59 2.29
C PRO A 367 20.43 -6.98 0.84
N LEU A 368 19.34 -7.73 0.63
CA LEU A 368 18.92 -8.13 -0.72
C LEU A 368 18.28 -6.95 -1.47
N VAL A 369 17.50 -6.12 -0.77
CA VAL A 369 16.98 -4.85 -1.30
C VAL A 369 18.16 -3.95 -1.72
N ASP A 370 19.18 -3.80 -0.88
CA ASP A 370 20.34 -2.95 -1.16
C ASP A 370 21.16 -3.45 -2.35
N GLN A 371 21.41 -4.76 -2.43
CA GLN A 371 22.05 -5.38 -3.59
C GLN A 371 21.26 -5.12 -4.88
N TRP A 372 19.93 -5.23 -4.81
CA TRP A 372 19.07 -5.06 -5.96
C TRP A 372 19.00 -3.60 -6.43
N ARG A 373 18.87 -2.66 -5.49
CA ARG A 373 18.91 -1.21 -5.76
C ARG A 373 20.22 -0.83 -6.43
N LYS A 374 21.36 -1.27 -5.88
CA LYS A 374 22.69 -1.01 -6.46
C LYS A 374 22.86 -1.61 -7.86
N LYS A 375 22.25 -2.76 -8.14
CA LYS A 375 22.32 -3.41 -9.46
C LYS A 375 21.62 -2.59 -10.55
N PHE A 376 20.48 -1.98 -10.25
CA PHE A 376 19.62 -1.34 -11.25
C PHE A 376 19.60 0.18 -11.23
N TYR A 377 19.99 0.78 -10.10
CA TYR A 377 20.06 2.23 -9.91
C TYR A 377 21.39 2.58 -9.20
N PRO A 378 22.55 2.27 -9.82
CA PRO A 378 23.86 2.58 -9.24
C PRO A 378 24.09 4.08 -9.02
N GLU A 379 23.28 4.93 -9.64
CA GLU A 379 23.30 6.39 -9.50
C GLU A 379 22.58 6.91 -8.26
N ILE A 380 21.78 6.07 -7.57
CA ILE A 380 21.05 6.44 -6.36
C ILE A 380 21.76 5.88 -5.14
N ASP A 381 22.61 6.71 -4.55
CA ASP A 381 23.31 6.38 -3.30
C ASP A 381 22.40 6.48 -2.07
N ASP A 382 21.39 7.36 -2.12
CA ASP A 382 20.52 7.67 -1.01
C ASP A 382 19.04 7.47 -1.34
N TRP A 383 18.46 6.47 -0.67
CA TRP A 383 17.06 6.10 -0.81
C TRP A 383 16.17 6.70 0.29
N GLY A 384 16.74 7.48 1.21
CA GLY A 384 16.02 8.11 2.32
C GLY A 384 14.71 8.77 1.90
N PRO A 385 14.67 9.63 0.86
CA PRO A 385 13.43 10.24 0.38
C PRO A 385 12.37 9.22 -0.05
N TYR A 386 12.79 8.17 -0.78
CA TYR A 386 11.90 7.14 -1.32
C TYR A 386 11.38 6.17 -0.24
N ASP A 387 12.17 5.93 0.80
CA ASP A 387 11.82 5.06 1.92
C ASP A 387 11.12 5.78 3.07
N SER A 388 11.22 7.11 3.13
CA SER A 388 10.64 7.88 4.21
C SER A 388 9.13 7.70 4.29
N ARG A 389 8.62 7.73 5.52
CA ARG A 389 7.19 7.73 5.78
C ARG A 389 6.51 8.95 5.16
N LEU A 390 7.23 10.06 5.02
CA LEU A 390 6.73 11.29 4.40
C LEU A 390 6.27 11.07 2.97
N ALA A 391 7.04 10.31 2.21
CA ALA A 391 6.68 9.96 0.85
C ALA A 391 5.33 9.23 0.83
N THR A 392 5.00 8.43 1.83
CA THR A 392 3.69 7.75 1.93
C THR A 392 2.57 8.69 2.39
N ILE A 393 2.86 9.62 3.33
CA ILE A 393 1.85 10.53 3.92
C ILE A 393 1.50 11.68 2.97
N LYS A 394 2.52 12.29 2.35
CA LYS A 394 2.43 13.46 1.46
C LYS A 394 3.08 13.13 0.10
N PRO A 395 2.56 12.13 -0.64
CA PRO A 395 3.20 11.71 -1.88
C PRO A 395 3.15 12.79 -2.98
N ASP A 396 2.21 13.74 -2.88
CA ASP A 396 2.09 14.87 -3.81
C ASP A 396 3.18 15.94 -3.63
N LEU A 397 3.92 15.88 -2.51
CA LEU A 397 5.05 16.78 -2.18
C LEU A 397 6.40 16.05 -2.23
N PHE A 398 6.50 15.03 -3.09
CA PHE A 398 7.67 14.16 -3.13
C PHE A 398 8.93 14.88 -3.62
N GLU A 399 8.79 15.84 -4.55
CA GLU A 399 9.93 16.62 -5.05
C GLU A 399 10.53 17.48 -3.93
N GLU A 400 9.68 18.14 -3.13
CA GLU A 400 10.09 18.92 -1.97
C GLU A 400 10.71 18.03 -0.88
N ILE A 401 10.18 16.82 -0.68
CA ILE A 401 10.75 15.83 0.24
C ILE A 401 12.19 15.46 -0.17
N VAL A 402 12.43 15.24 -1.48
CA VAL A 402 13.77 14.94 -2.01
C VAL A 402 14.70 16.14 -1.83
N GLU A 403 14.24 17.34 -2.17
CA GLU A 403 14.97 18.60 -1.99
C GLU A 403 15.43 18.79 -0.54
N ILE A 404 14.49 18.71 0.41
CA ILE A 404 14.77 18.92 1.84
C ILE A 404 15.74 17.88 2.37
N HIS A 405 15.59 16.62 1.98
CA HIS A 405 16.49 15.55 2.38
C HIS A 405 17.94 15.82 1.94
N GLN A 406 18.12 16.29 0.71
CA GLN A 406 19.44 16.54 0.13
C GLN A 406 20.10 17.78 0.71
N LEU A 407 19.34 18.86 0.91
CA LEU A 407 19.88 20.15 1.33
C LEU A 407 19.97 20.31 2.85
N ALA A 408 19.06 19.72 3.62
CA ALA A 408 18.96 19.95 5.07
C ALA A 408 18.47 18.73 5.86
N PRO A 409 19.37 17.77 6.19
CA PRO A 409 19.02 16.56 6.96
C PRO A 409 18.35 16.83 8.31
N ARG A 410 18.65 17.96 8.96
CA ARG A 410 17.99 18.35 10.22
C ARG A 410 16.54 18.77 10.00
N LEU A 411 16.26 19.57 8.96
CA LEU A 411 14.89 19.91 8.59
C LEU A 411 14.12 18.67 8.16
N PHE A 412 14.79 17.77 7.43
CA PHE A 412 14.22 16.48 7.05
C PHE A 412 13.77 15.67 8.28
N GLY A 413 14.65 15.48 9.27
CA GLY A 413 14.29 14.79 10.51
C GLY A 413 13.16 15.50 11.28
N TRP A 414 13.08 16.83 11.19
CA TRP A 414 11.99 17.59 11.78
C TRP A 414 10.65 17.31 11.09
N ILE A 415 10.59 17.36 9.76
CA ILE A 415 9.36 17.04 9.03
C ILE A 415 8.97 15.57 9.14
N GLU A 416 9.91 14.63 9.32
CA GLU A 416 9.58 13.22 9.61
C GLU A 416 8.78 13.06 10.91
N GLN A 417 9.03 13.92 11.90
CA GLN A 417 8.28 13.95 13.15
C GLN A 417 6.97 14.75 13.03
N TYR A 418 6.94 15.79 12.20
CA TYR A 418 5.81 16.69 11.99
C TYR A 418 5.47 16.83 10.48
N PRO A 419 4.88 15.79 9.85
CA PRO A 419 4.63 15.76 8.41
C PRO A 419 3.67 16.84 7.90
N GLU A 420 2.87 17.43 8.79
CA GLU A 420 1.98 18.54 8.51
C GLU A 420 2.73 19.79 8.03
N LEU A 421 3.97 20.00 8.48
CA LEU A 421 4.80 21.15 8.09
C LEU A 421 5.02 21.23 6.58
N LEU A 422 5.05 20.09 5.88
CA LEU A 422 5.18 20.06 4.42
C LEU A 422 4.05 20.82 3.71
N ILE A 423 2.84 20.87 4.28
CA ILE A 423 1.72 21.59 3.64
C ILE A 423 1.94 23.10 3.61
N THR A 424 2.76 23.62 4.54
CA THR A 424 3.06 25.05 4.63
C THR A 424 3.86 25.56 3.44
N LEU A 425 4.47 24.67 2.65
CA LEU A 425 5.13 24.99 1.38
C LEU A 425 4.14 25.41 0.29
N GLN A 426 2.86 25.14 0.49
CA GLN A 426 1.77 25.53 -0.43
C GLN A 426 1.06 26.81 0.03
N HIS A 427 1.50 27.42 1.12
CA HIS A 427 0.92 28.65 1.63
C HIS A 427 1.47 29.87 0.87
N ARG A 428 0.86 31.04 1.13
CA ARG A 428 1.19 32.30 0.47
C ARG A 428 2.66 32.71 0.60
N GLU A 429 3.31 32.32 1.69
CA GLU A 429 4.74 32.58 1.93
C GLU A 429 5.65 31.98 0.85
N PHE A 430 5.17 30.97 0.13
CA PHE A 430 5.86 30.40 -1.02
C PHE A 430 5.17 30.73 -2.35
N THR A 431 3.84 30.73 -2.40
CA THR A 431 3.12 30.95 -3.66
C THR A 431 3.19 32.40 -4.13
N ASP A 432 3.24 33.38 -3.22
CA ASP A 432 3.41 34.80 -3.58
C ASP A 432 4.81 35.07 -4.17
N LEU A 433 5.78 34.18 -3.90
CA LEU A 433 7.13 34.24 -4.44
C LEU A 433 7.30 33.47 -5.75
N ASP A 434 6.28 32.71 -6.17
CA ASP A 434 6.34 31.94 -7.41
C ASP A 434 6.05 32.84 -8.61
N LEU A 435 7.11 33.42 -9.16
CA LEU A 435 7.04 34.28 -10.34
C LEU A 435 6.63 33.42 -11.53
N SER A 436 5.54 33.79 -12.22
CA SER A 436 5.02 32.96 -13.30
C SER A 436 6.06 32.79 -14.42
N LYS A 437 6.18 31.56 -14.93
CA LYS A 437 7.17 31.20 -15.95
C LYS A 437 7.09 32.15 -17.15
N GLY A 438 8.19 32.87 -17.41
CA GLY A 438 8.34 33.75 -18.56
C GLY A 438 8.10 35.25 -18.30
N ILE A 439 7.85 35.69 -17.05
CA ILE A 439 7.82 37.14 -16.70
C ILE A 439 9.23 37.74 -16.79
N LEU A 440 10.25 37.02 -16.32
CA LEU A 440 11.65 37.44 -16.38
C LEU A 440 12.39 36.50 -17.32
N VAL A 441 13.10 37.06 -18.29
CA VAL A 441 13.90 36.30 -19.27
C VAL A 441 15.26 35.89 -18.68
N ASP A 442 15.68 36.57 -17.62
CA ASP A 442 16.98 36.39 -16.97
C ASP A 442 16.84 35.68 -15.60
N PRO A 443 17.48 34.51 -15.41
CA PRO A 443 17.53 33.81 -14.13
C PRO A 443 18.12 34.62 -12.98
N GLU A 444 19.03 35.56 -13.25
CA GLU A 444 19.64 36.41 -12.22
C GLU A 444 18.61 37.40 -11.65
N TYR A 445 17.81 38.05 -12.52
CA TYR A 445 16.75 38.94 -12.07
C TYR A 445 15.65 38.22 -11.30
N GLU A 446 15.33 36.98 -11.68
CA GLU A 446 14.36 36.16 -10.95
C GLU A 446 14.85 35.85 -9.53
N THR A 447 16.13 35.52 -9.38
CA THR A 447 16.76 35.25 -8.08
C THR A 447 16.74 36.51 -7.20
N ILE A 448 17.13 37.66 -7.74
CA ILE A 448 17.11 38.95 -7.02
C ILE A 448 15.68 39.30 -6.59
N ALA A 449 14.69 39.09 -7.45
CA ALA A 449 13.29 39.37 -7.14
C ALA A 449 12.77 38.45 -6.02
N ARG A 450 13.05 37.14 -6.09
CA ARG A 450 12.65 36.17 -5.04
C ARG A 450 13.32 36.50 -3.69
N GLN A 451 14.61 36.82 -3.68
CA GLN A 451 15.33 37.25 -2.48
C GLN A 451 14.76 38.56 -1.92
N GLY A 452 14.51 39.54 -2.78
CA GLY A 452 13.93 40.83 -2.38
C GLY A 452 12.54 40.67 -1.75
N LEU A 453 11.68 39.86 -2.36
CA LEU A 453 10.34 39.57 -1.84
C LEU A 453 10.39 38.78 -0.54
N ALA A 454 11.22 37.73 -0.45
CA ALA A 454 11.37 36.94 0.77
C ALA A 454 11.90 37.79 1.93
N ARG A 455 12.87 38.68 1.67
CA ARG A 455 13.36 39.67 2.64
C ARG A 455 12.22 40.56 3.11
N VAL A 456 11.54 41.26 2.20
CA VAL A 456 10.41 42.15 2.58
C VAL A 456 9.39 41.39 3.41
N TYR A 457 9.03 40.20 2.98
CA TYR A 457 8.05 39.39 3.68
C TYR A 457 8.49 39.02 5.10
N TRP A 458 9.67 38.42 5.27
CA TRP A 458 10.09 37.85 6.56
C TRP A 458 10.78 38.82 7.52
N THR A 459 11.43 39.87 7.01
CA THR A 459 12.12 40.85 7.85
C THR A 459 11.33 42.13 8.07
N HIS A 460 10.31 42.41 7.24
CA HIS A 460 9.50 43.63 7.35
C HIS A 460 8.01 43.34 7.57
N ASP A 461 7.35 42.59 6.71
CA ASP A 461 5.89 42.36 6.80
C ASP A 461 5.51 41.36 7.90
N MET A 462 6.46 40.49 8.29
CA MET A 462 6.34 39.58 9.42
C MET A 462 7.13 40.14 10.62
N GLY A 463 6.84 41.39 10.98
CA GLY A 463 7.33 42.00 12.21
C GLY A 463 6.65 41.42 13.46
N VAL A 464 7.17 41.75 14.64
CA VAL A 464 6.65 41.23 15.92
C VAL A 464 5.16 41.54 16.09
N GLN A 465 4.72 42.75 15.72
CA GLN A 465 3.32 43.14 15.90
C GLN A 465 2.41 42.44 14.88
N GLU A 466 2.82 42.36 13.62
CA GLU A 466 2.06 41.72 12.55
C GLU A 466 1.90 40.22 12.80
N MET A 467 2.94 39.56 13.31
CA MET A 467 2.87 38.17 13.73
C MET A 467 1.91 37.98 14.92
N ARG A 468 1.91 38.89 15.89
CA ARG A 468 0.98 38.84 17.02
C ARG A 468 -0.46 39.00 16.57
N ASP A 469 -0.73 39.97 15.70
CA ASP A 469 -2.07 40.19 15.15
C ASP A 469 -2.59 38.93 14.45
N GLN A 470 -1.74 38.25 13.66
CA GLN A 470 -2.10 36.96 13.04
C GLN A 470 -2.37 35.83 14.05
N ILE A 471 -1.62 35.78 15.15
CA ILE A 471 -1.85 34.80 16.22
C ILE A 471 -3.18 35.09 16.93
N ASP A 472 -3.45 36.36 17.21
CA ASP A 472 -4.64 36.82 17.94
C ASP A 472 -5.94 36.62 17.13
N GLU A 473 -5.86 36.53 15.79
CA GLU A 473 -6.97 36.14 14.92
C GLU A 473 -7.41 34.68 15.08
N ILE A 474 -6.57 33.82 15.68
CA ILE A 474 -6.88 32.41 15.89
C ILE A 474 -7.67 32.27 17.19
N PRO A 475 -8.97 31.92 17.13
CA PRO A 475 -9.80 31.85 18.33
C PRO A 475 -9.34 30.71 19.23
N THR A 476 -9.19 31.00 20.53
CA THR A 476 -8.80 30.04 21.56
C THR A 476 -9.74 30.15 22.76
N THR A 477 -9.93 29.06 23.49
CA THR A 477 -10.89 28.97 24.61
C THR A 477 -10.21 28.81 25.97
N SER A 478 -8.89 28.61 26.00
CA SER A 478 -8.10 28.49 27.22
C SER A 478 -6.62 28.76 26.96
N ALA A 479 -5.89 29.20 28.00
CA ALA A 479 -4.43 29.39 27.92
C ALA A 479 -3.66 28.14 27.45
N LYS A 480 -4.18 26.93 27.74
CA LYS A 480 -3.58 25.69 27.25
C LYS A 480 -3.74 25.55 25.73
N GLU A 481 -4.93 25.83 25.21
CA GLU A 481 -5.20 25.82 23.77
C GLU A 481 -4.36 26.88 23.06
N THR A 482 -4.25 28.08 23.64
CA THR A 482 -3.39 29.16 23.13
C THR A 482 -1.92 28.72 23.05
N ALA A 483 -1.40 28.05 24.09
CA ALA A 483 -0.04 27.52 24.05
C ALA A 483 0.16 26.46 22.94
N GLU A 484 -0.84 25.61 22.68
CA GLU A 484 -0.79 24.62 21.61
C GLU A 484 -0.84 25.28 20.22
N VAL A 485 -1.73 26.28 20.04
CA VAL A 485 -1.84 27.07 18.81
C VAL A 485 -0.54 27.81 18.51
N ILE A 486 -0.01 28.56 19.48
CA ILE A 486 1.25 29.30 19.32
C ILE A 486 2.36 28.33 18.97
N ARG A 487 2.51 27.20 19.69
CA ARG A 487 3.54 26.22 19.39
C ARG A 487 3.45 25.70 17.95
N ASN A 488 2.25 25.36 17.48
CA ASN A 488 2.07 24.86 16.12
C ASN A 488 2.38 25.96 15.09
N TRP A 489 1.86 27.17 15.30
CA TRP A 489 2.11 28.32 14.44
C TRP A 489 3.60 28.67 14.37
N SER A 490 4.31 28.72 15.50
CA SER A 490 5.75 28.97 15.54
C SER A 490 6.54 27.87 14.85
N ASN A 491 6.14 26.60 15.00
CA ASN A 491 6.77 25.49 14.28
C ASN A 491 6.61 25.64 12.76
N GLU A 492 5.42 26.00 12.29
CA GLU A 492 5.17 26.27 10.87
C GLU A 492 6.08 27.40 10.38
N LYS A 493 6.06 28.58 11.01
CA LYS A 493 6.86 29.73 10.57
C LYS A 493 8.37 29.47 10.64
N ALA A 494 8.85 28.81 11.68
CA ALA A 494 10.27 28.46 11.79
C ALA A 494 10.70 27.50 10.67
N PHE A 495 9.85 26.52 10.32
CA PHE A 495 10.10 25.64 9.18
C PHE A 495 10.12 26.43 7.86
N GLN A 496 9.16 27.33 7.63
CA GLN A 496 9.13 28.18 6.43
C GLN A 496 10.39 29.05 6.31
N ILE A 497 10.84 29.70 7.39
CA ILE A 497 12.10 30.47 7.41
C ILE A 497 13.29 29.58 7.03
N GLY A 498 13.38 28.38 7.62
CA GLY A 498 14.42 27.40 7.28
C GLY A 498 14.42 27.02 5.80
N MET A 499 13.23 26.87 5.21
CA MET A 499 13.06 26.57 3.79
C MET A 499 13.51 27.73 2.88
N HIS A 500 13.28 28.98 3.26
CA HIS A 500 13.82 30.13 2.52
C HIS A 500 15.35 30.21 2.60
N VAL A 501 15.95 29.80 3.72
CA VAL A 501 17.41 29.74 3.85
C VAL A 501 18.00 28.70 2.90
N ILE A 502 17.47 27.47 2.88
CA ILE A 502 18.03 26.40 2.02
C ILE A 502 17.83 26.65 0.53
N ARG A 503 16.79 27.42 0.17
CA ARG A 503 16.52 27.89 -1.20
C ARG A 503 17.23 29.20 -1.54
N GLU A 504 18.11 29.69 -0.67
CA GLU A 504 18.89 30.93 -0.83
C GLU A 504 18.03 32.20 -1.05
N ASN A 505 16.77 32.17 -0.58
CA ASN A 505 15.88 33.31 -0.61
C ASN A 505 16.11 34.27 0.58
N LEU A 506 16.62 33.75 1.70
CA LEU A 506 17.04 34.53 2.87
C LEU A 506 18.47 34.21 3.24
N SER A 507 19.25 35.25 3.56
CA SER A 507 20.56 35.10 4.19
C SER A 507 20.44 34.67 5.66
N LEU A 508 21.55 34.20 6.24
CA LEU A 508 21.58 33.77 7.64
C LEU A 508 21.28 34.91 8.62
N ASP A 509 21.71 36.14 8.32
CA ASP A 509 21.46 37.30 9.16
C ASP A 509 19.98 37.70 9.15
N GLU A 510 19.35 37.69 7.96
CA GLU A 510 17.92 37.97 7.81
C GLU A 510 17.07 36.89 8.48
N ALA A 511 17.45 35.62 8.32
CA ALA A 511 16.79 34.51 9.00
C ALA A 511 16.92 34.61 10.53
N ALA A 512 18.06 35.07 11.05
CA ALA A 512 18.23 35.30 12.48
C ALA A 512 17.29 36.38 13.02
N VAL A 513 17.09 37.47 12.26
CA VAL A 513 16.11 38.52 12.60
C VAL A 513 14.68 37.96 12.56
N ALA A 514 14.32 37.23 11.50
CA ALA A 514 12.98 36.64 11.37
C ALA A 514 12.68 35.65 12.51
N LEU A 515 13.66 34.82 12.89
CA LEU A 515 13.52 33.88 14.02
C LEU A 515 13.44 34.60 15.37
N ALA A 516 14.15 35.72 15.56
CA ALA A 516 14.05 36.52 16.77
C ALA A 516 12.66 37.18 16.89
N ASN A 517 12.16 37.78 15.80
CA ASN A 517 10.80 38.34 15.75
C ASN A 517 9.75 37.27 16.06
N LEU A 518 9.90 36.08 15.47
CA LEU A 518 9.02 34.93 15.72
C LEU A 518 9.01 34.54 17.19
N ALA A 519 10.18 34.43 17.82
CA ALA A 519 10.30 34.07 19.23
C ALA A 519 9.66 35.13 20.13
N GLU A 520 9.91 36.41 19.85
CA GLU A 520 9.33 37.53 20.62
C GLU A 520 7.81 37.59 20.50
N ALA A 521 7.26 37.50 19.28
CA ALA A 521 5.82 37.46 19.05
C ALA A 521 5.15 36.29 19.78
N SER A 522 5.75 35.10 19.68
CA SER A 522 5.24 33.88 20.32
C SER A 522 5.24 33.99 21.84
N LEU A 523 6.30 34.54 22.44
CA LEU A 523 6.41 34.73 23.89
C LEU A 523 5.43 35.79 24.39
N ASN A 524 5.29 36.90 23.68
CA ASN A 524 4.38 37.99 24.05
C ASN A 524 2.92 37.53 24.03
N SER A 525 2.48 36.83 22.98
CA SER A 525 1.11 36.30 22.91
C SER A 525 0.86 35.25 24.00
N LEU A 526 1.82 34.36 24.27
CA LEU A 526 1.66 33.33 25.31
C LEU A 526 1.61 33.94 26.72
N PHE A 527 2.48 34.91 27.01
CA PHE A 527 2.55 35.52 28.33
C PHE A 527 1.29 36.33 28.65
N ALA A 528 0.76 37.07 27.68
CA ALA A 528 -0.48 37.84 27.83
C ALA A 528 -1.65 36.93 28.24
N GLU A 529 -1.80 35.79 27.59
CA GLU A 529 -2.90 34.85 27.88
C GLU A 529 -2.69 34.10 29.21
N ALA A 530 -1.45 33.62 29.47
CA ALA A 530 -1.13 32.95 30.71
C ALA A 530 -1.34 33.85 31.95
N PHE A 531 -1.05 35.14 31.80
CA PHE A 531 -1.29 36.13 32.84
C PHE A 531 -2.80 36.35 33.09
N THR A 532 -3.60 36.44 32.03
CA THR A 532 -5.07 36.55 32.12
C THR A 532 -5.67 35.33 32.84
N ASP A 533 -5.31 34.12 32.42
CA ASP A 533 -5.77 32.87 33.04
C ASP A 533 -5.35 32.75 34.52
N TYR A 534 -4.14 33.20 34.86
CA TYR A 534 -3.69 33.26 36.26
C TYR A 534 -4.55 34.22 37.10
N CYS A 535 -4.81 35.43 36.59
CA CYS A 535 -5.62 36.43 37.27
C CYS A 535 -7.06 35.94 37.50
N GLU A 536 -7.67 35.27 36.52
CA GLU A 536 -9.01 34.68 36.64
C GLU A 536 -9.07 33.57 37.70
N LYS A 537 -8.05 32.71 37.77
CA LYS A 537 -8.02 31.58 38.71
C LYS A 537 -7.71 31.98 40.15
N VAL A 538 -6.82 32.95 40.35
CA VAL A 538 -6.37 33.37 41.69
C VAL A 538 -7.30 34.44 42.27
N GLY A 539 -8.07 35.14 41.42
CA GLY A 539 -8.94 36.23 41.79
C GLY A 539 -8.16 37.50 42.14
N ASP A 540 -8.81 38.65 41.95
CA ASP A 540 -8.25 40.01 41.97
C ASP A 540 -7.72 40.51 43.35
N LYS A 541 -7.37 39.59 44.26
CA LYS A 541 -6.94 39.92 45.63
C LYS A 541 -5.46 40.31 45.76
N HIS A 542 -4.65 40.21 44.70
CA HIS A 542 -3.21 40.51 44.75
C HIS A 542 -2.64 41.33 43.58
N THR A 543 -3.46 41.88 42.69
CA THR A 543 -3.04 42.74 41.53
C THR A 543 -2.75 44.20 41.92
N GLY A 544 -2.42 44.45 43.19
CA GLY A 544 -1.87 45.73 43.63
C GLY A 544 -0.40 45.87 43.22
N GLY A 545 -0.14 46.27 41.98
CA GLY A 545 1.13 46.91 41.62
C GLY A 545 2.08 46.17 40.69
N PHE A 546 1.60 45.58 39.59
CA PHE A 546 2.46 45.30 38.44
C PHE A 546 1.84 45.84 37.16
N MET A 547 1.91 47.17 36.98
CA MET A 547 1.90 47.79 35.65
C MET A 547 3.35 47.82 35.17
N PHE A 548 3.67 47.07 34.12
CA PHE A 548 4.85 47.33 33.30
C PHE A 548 4.39 48.08 32.05
N THR A 549 4.81 49.34 31.96
CA THR A 549 4.76 50.22 30.78
C THR A 549 5.78 49.79 29.73
#